data_AF-A0A925VQ87-F1
#
_entry.id   AF-A0A925VQ87-F1
#
_cell.length_a   1.000
_cell.length_b   1.000
_cell.length_c   1.000
_cell.angle_alpha   90.00
_cell.angle_beta   90.00
_cell.angle_gamma   90.00
#
_symmetry.space_group_name_H-M   'P 1'
#
loop_
_entity.id
_entity.type
_entity.pdbx_description
1 polymer ?
#
loop_
_entity_poly.entity_id
_entity_poly.type
_entity_poly.pdbx_seq_one_letter_code
_entity_poly.pdbx_strand_id
1 'polypeptide(L)'
;TTYATSQEPLIIRIAGTISGGAEGAAISVKSDKTLLGVGSAGLPEGVGLNLSSQHNIIIQNLRFTMSAVTRTAVNGEGCAQVVANDGDCITIQDPGQQRQRVGRPLRVL
;
A
#
# COMPACT_ATOMS: atom_id res chain seq x y z
N THR A 1 8.36 0.14 10.46
CA THR A 1 7.69 -1.01 9.82
C THR A 1 7.17 -2.04 10.80
N THR A 2 7.72 -2.15 12.02
CA THR A 2 7.40 -3.17 13.05
C THR A 2 5.91 -3.52 13.21
N TYR A 3 5.02 -2.53 13.32
CA TYR A 3 3.59 -2.76 13.53
C TYR A 3 2.88 -3.33 12.29
N ALA A 4 3.22 -2.84 11.10
CA ALA A 4 2.60 -3.29 9.85
C ALA A 4 2.99 -4.74 9.50
N THR A 5 4.16 -5.18 9.97
CA THR A 5 4.70 -6.53 9.72
C THR A 5 4.45 -7.52 10.87
N SER A 6 3.79 -7.10 11.95
CA SER A 6 3.47 -7.99 13.07
C SER A 6 2.41 -9.03 12.67
N GLN A 7 2.38 -10.15 13.37
CA GLN A 7 1.35 -11.19 13.19
C GLN A 7 0.05 -10.87 13.95
N GLU A 8 0.08 -9.93 14.88
CA GLU A 8 -1.08 -9.60 15.70
C GLU A 8 -2.07 -8.72 14.91
N PRO A 9 -3.38 -8.89 15.11
CA PRO A 9 -4.37 -7.96 14.60
C PRO A 9 -4.19 -6.58 15.21
N LEU A 10 -4.01 -5.54 14.40
CA LEU A 10 -3.71 -4.19 14.90
C LEU A 10 -4.46 -3.08 14.17
N ILE A 11 -4.90 -2.07 14.93
CA ILE A 11 -5.28 -0.76 14.42
C ILE A 11 -4.08 0.18 14.60
N ILE A 12 -3.45 0.53 13.49
CA ILE A 12 -2.28 1.40 13.41
C ILE A 12 -2.76 2.80 13.03
N ARG A 13 -2.70 3.72 14.00
CA ARG A 13 -3.08 5.13 13.80
C ARG A 13 -1.89 5.92 13.29
N ILE A 14 -2.03 6.55 12.13
CA ILE A 14 -0.99 7.39 11.51
C ILE A 14 -1.36 8.85 11.75
N ALA A 15 -0.64 9.50 12.66
CA ALA A 15 -0.92 10.85 13.13
C ALA A 15 -0.01 11.94 12.53
N GLY A 16 0.69 11.63 11.45
CA GLY A 16 1.60 12.57 10.79
C GLY A 16 2.20 11.99 9.51
N THR A 17 3.22 12.67 9.01
CA THR A 17 3.95 12.26 7.82
C THR A 17 4.91 11.11 8.12
N ILE A 18 4.87 10.07 7.30
CA ILE A 18 5.90 9.02 7.22
C ILE A 18 6.60 9.23 5.88
N SER A 19 7.90 9.53 5.90
CA SER A 19 8.66 9.86 4.68
C SER A 19 9.52 8.70 4.21
N GLY A 20 9.47 8.42 2.90
CA GLY A 20 10.40 7.55 2.19
C GLY A 20 11.61 8.29 1.61
N GLY A 21 11.65 9.63 1.73
CA GLY A 21 12.70 10.47 1.15
C GLY A 21 12.79 10.43 -0.37
N ALA A 22 13.89 10.95 -0.91
CA ALA A 22 14.15 11.06 -2.36
C ALA A 22 14.21 9.70 -3.08
N GLU A 23 14.56 8.65 -2.34
CA GLU A 23 14.73 7.29 -2.81
C GLU A 23 13.43 6.48 -2.80
N GLY A 24 12.42 6.95 -2.05
CA GLY A 24 11.19 6.24 -1.73
C GLY A 24 11.39 5.05 -0.80
N ALA A 25 10.28 4.53 -0.27
CA ALA A 25 10.27 3.37 0.61
C ALA A 25 9.03 2.49 0.40
N ALA A 26 9.13 1.23 0.82
CA ALA A 26 8.04 0.26 0.77
C ALA A 26 7.74 -0.27 2.17
N ILE A 27 6.47 -0.45 2.50
CA ILE A 27 6.05 -1.13 3.73
C ILE A 27 5.17 -2.31 3.36
N SER A 28 5.64 -3.51 3.70
CA SER A 28 4.79 -4.70 3.66
C SER A 28 3.76 -4.65 4.80
N VAL A 29 2.49 -4.78 4.46
CA VAL A 29 1.38 -4.78 5.42
C VAL A 29 0.85 -6.20 5.51
N LYS A 30 1.05 -6.87 6.65
CA LYS A 30 0.51 -8.23 6.89
C LYS A 30 -1.00 -8.22 7.08
N SER A 31 -1.60 -9.42 7.09
CA SER A 31 -3.02 -9.61 7.40
C SER A 31 -3.47 -8.98 8.71
N ASP A 32 -4.78 -8.74 8.80
CA ASP A 32 -5.49 -8.26 10.00
C ASP A 32 -4.98 -6.90 10.48
N LYS A 33 -4.81 -5.96 9.54
CA LYS A 33 -4.34 -4.60 9.85
C LYS A 33 -5.38 -3.57 9.46
N THR A 34 -5.59 -2.59 10.32
CA THR A 34 -6.23 -1.33 9.96
C THR A 34 -5.18 -0.22 10.00
N LEU A 35 -4.90 0.42 8.88
CA LEU A 35 -4.08 1.63 8.80
C LEU A 35 -5.04 2.82 8.73
N LEU A 36 -5.09 3.62 9.79
CA LEU A 36 -6.06 4.70 9.96
C LEU A 36 -5.36 6.04 10.12
N GLY A 37 -5.59 6.98 9.20
CA GLY A 37 -5.10 8.35 9.38
C GLY A 37 -5.87 9.11 10.46
N VAL A 38 -5.16 9.86 11.29
CA VAL A 38 -5.74 10.71 12.33
C VAL A 38 -5.98 12.11 11.77
N GLY A 39 -7.24 12.55 11.76
CA GLY A 39 -7.62 13.84 11.19
C GLY A 39 -7.18 13.93 9.73
N SER A 40 -6.50 15.02 9.37
CA SER A 40 -5.93 15.24 8.03
C SER A 40 -4.41 15.00 7.96
N ALA A 41 -3.79 14.52 9.05
CA ALA A 41 -2.34 14.45 9.18
C ALA A 41 -1.72 13.16 8.62
N GLY A 42 -2.52 12.11 8.42
CA GLY A 42 -2.04 10.81 7.96
C GLY A 42 -1.52 10.85 6.51
N LEU A 43 -0.19 10.92 6.36
CA LEU A 43 0.47 11.05 5.06
C LEU A 43 1.68 10.12 4.93
N PRO A 44 1.57 9.00 4.21
CA PRO A 44 2.72 8.33 3.64
C PRO A 44 3.22 9.10 2.40
N GLU A 45 4.36 9.77 2.51
CA GLU A 45 4.99 10.56 1.44
C GLU A 45 6.23 9.82 0.91
N GLY A 46 6.19 9.45 -0.37
CA GLY A 46 7.21 8.60 -0.99
C GLY A 46 7.21 7.17 -0.46
N VAL A 47 6.12 6.73 0.17
CA VAL A 47 6.01 5.41 0.78
C VAL A 47 4.87 4.63 0.13
N GLY A 48 5.18 3.49 -0.46
CA GLY A 48 4.19 2.55 -0.98
C GLY A 48 3.86 1.46 0.03
N LEU A 49 2.62 0.97 -0.04
CA LEU A 49 2.16 -0.17 0.75
C LEU A 49 2.09 -1.42 -0.12
N ASN A 50 2.71 -2.50 0.32
CA ASN A 50 2.68 -3.79 -0.38
C ASN A 50 1.84 -4.81 0.38
N LEU A 51 0.73 -5.22 -0.24
CA LEU A 51 -0.25 -6.19 0.26
C LEU A 51 -0.22 -7.43 -0.66
N SER A 52 0.85 -8.23 -0.53
CA SER A 52 1.05 -9.44 -1.35
C SER A 52 0.65 -10.71 -0.59
N SER A 53 -0.37 -11.40 -1.10
CA SER A 53 -1.01 -12.59 -0.48
C SER A 53 -1.42 -12.36 0.98
N GLN A 54 -1.89 -11.14 1.29
CA GLN A 54 -2.40 -10.76 2.61
C GLN A 54 -3.92 -10.53 2.54
N HIS A 55 -4.59 -10.59 3.69
CA HIS A 55 -6.04 -10.51 3.76
C HIS A 55 -6.52 -9.71 4.97
N ASN A 56 -7.78 -9.27 4.91
CA ASN A 56 -8.42 -8.52 6.00
C ASN A 56 -7.62 -7.26 6.40
N ILE A 57 -7.34 -6.41 5.41
CA ILE A 57 -6.63 -5.16 5.59
C ILE A 57 -7.57 -4.00 5.27
N ILE A 58 -7.65 -3.03 6.18
CA ILE A 58 -8.40 -1.78 6.02
C ILE A 58 -7.39 -0.65 5.94
N ILE A 59 -7.47 0.16 4.88
CA ILE A 59 -6.69 1.39 4.73
C ILE A 59 -7.69 2.53 4.63
N GLN A 60 -7.69 3.43 5.62
CA GLN A 60 -8.74 4.43 5.76
C GLN A 60 -8.17 5.80 6.14
N ASN A 61 -8.71 6.83 5.50
CA ASN A 61 -8.43 8.24 5.81
C ASN A 61 -6.93 8.61 5.72
N LEU A 62 -6.23 8.08 4.71
CA LEU A 62 -4.83 8.43 4.43
C LEU A 62 -4.74 9.19 3.11
N ARG A 63 -3.85 10.17 3.06
CA ARG A 63 -3.39 10.78 1.81
C ARG A 63 -2.08 10.12 1.41
N PHE A 64 -1.93 9.75 0.15
CA PHE A 64 -0.68 9.23 -0.39
C PHE A 64 -0.10 10.19 -1.42
N THR A 65 1.23 10.24 -1.53
CA THR A 65 1.91 10.91 -2.63
C THR A 65 3.29 10.29 -2.86
N MET A 66 3.77 10.32 -4.10
CA MET A 66 5.16 10.00 -4.46
C MET A 66 5.98 11.24 -4.85
N SER A 67 5.43 12.44 -4.66
CA SER A 67 6.04 13.71 -5.12
C SER A 67 7.42 14.01 -4.55
N ALA A 68 7.77 13.44 -3.39
CA ALA A 68 9.09 13.60 -2.79
C ALA A 68 10.15 12.66 -3.37
N VAL A 69 9.74 11.63 -4.12
CA VAL A 69 10.66 10.66 -4.71
C VAL A 69 11.18 11.21 -6.02
N THR A 70 12.50 11.39 -6.10
CA THR A 70 13.17 11.90 -7.32
C THR A 70 13.79 10.78 -8.14
N ARG A 71 13.89 9.56 -7.59
CA ARG A 71 14.39 8.42 -8.34
C ARG A 71 13.34 7.89 -9.32
N THR A 72 13.53 8.25 -10.59
CA THR A 72 12.66 7.87 -11.72
C THR A 72 13.39 7.05 -12.77
N ALA A 73 12.65 6.23 -13.52
CA ALA A 73 13.15 5.49 -14.68
C ALA A 73 12.08 5.45 -15.79
N VAL A 74 12.43 4.91 -16.95
CA VAL A 74 11.46 4.55 -17.99
C VAL A 74 11.07 3.09 -17.79
N ASN A 75 9.78 2.81 -17.66
CA ASN A 75 9.25 1.47 -17.43
C ASN A 75 9.24 0.62 -18.71
N GLY A 76 8.82 -0.64 -18.59
CA GLY A 76 8.73 -1.57 -19.74
C GLY A 76 7.75 -1.15 -20.85
N GLU A 77 6.92 -0.13 -20.58
CA GLU A 77 5.94 0.43 -21.52
C GLU A 77 6.47 1.72 -22.20
N GLY A 78 7.71 2.13 -21.88
CA GLY A 78 8.29 3.37 -22.41
C GLY A 78 7.85 4.65 -21.68
N CYS A 79 7.15 4.53 -20.55
CA CYS A 79 6.64 5.64 -19.76
C CYS A 79 7.58 5.99 -18.60
N ALA A 80 7.68 7.27 -18.26
CA ALA A 80 8.39 7.70 -17.05
C ALA A 80 7.62 7.24 -15.80
N GLN A 81 8.35 6.70 -14.83
CA GLN A 81 7.80 6.11 -13.61
C GLN A 81 8.73 6.41 -12.42
N VAL A 82 8.15 6.60 -11.24
CA VAL A 82 8.90 6.55 -9.98
C VAL A 82 9.36 5.11 -9.75
N VAL A 83 10.66 4.89 -9.51
CA VAL A 83 11.20 3.52 -9.36
C VAL A 83 10.74 2.86 -8.06
N ALA A 84 10.51 3.66 -7.01
CA ALA A 84 10.03 3.14 -5.75
C ALA A 84 8.60 2.61 -5.87
N ASN A 85 8.39 1.38 -5.40
CA ASN A 85 7.09 0.70 -5.40
C ASN A 85 6.44 0.61 -6.79
N ASP A 86 7.25 0.58 -7.85
CA ASP A 86 6.74 0.64 -9.23
C ASP A 86 5.76 1.82 -9.41
N GLY A 87 6.04 2.96 -8.78
CA GLY A 87 5.20 4.15 -8.84
C GLY A 87 3.86 4.05 -8.12
N ASP A 88 3.51 2.88 -7.58
CA ASP A 88 2.25 2.64 -6.89
C ASP A 88 2.31 3.14 -5.44
N CYS A 89 1.26 3.82 -5.01
CA CYS A 89 1.06 4.11 -3.58
C CYS A 89 0.59 2.87 -2.80
N ILE A 90 -0.16 1.97 -3.46
CA ILE A 90 -0.67 0.74 -2.87
C ILE A 90 -0.62 -0.37 -3.92
N THR A 91 0.14 -1.41 -3.64
CA THR A 91 0.23 -2.61 -4.47
C THR A 91 -0.55 -3.74 -3.78
N ILE A 92 -1.55 -4.31 -4.47
CA ILE A 92 -2.33 -5.46 -4.00
C ILE A 92 -2.13 -6.59 -5.00
N GLN A 93 -1.55 -7.69 -4.53
CA GLN A 93 -1.19 -8.81 -5.40
C GLN A 93 -1.46 -10.14 -4.71
N ASP A 94 -1.83 -11.15 -5.48
CA ASP A 94 -1.73 -12.53 -5.06
C ASP A 94 -1.05 -13.30 -6.19
N PRO A 95 0.29 -13.49 -6.15
CA PRO A 95 1.02 -14.18 -7.20
C PRO A 95 0.52 -15.63 -7.44
N GLY A 96 -0.31 -16.18 -6.55
CA GLY A 96 -0.93 -17.50 -6.67
C GLY A 96 -2.31 -17.56 -7.35
N GLN A 97 -2.96 -16.45 -7.72
CA GLN A 97 -4.33 -16.46 -8.29
C GLN A 97 -4.36 -16.18 -9.80
N GLN A 98 -3.88 -17.14 -10.58
CA GLN A 98 -4.28 -17.29 -12.00
C GLN A 98 -5.54 -18.16 -12.18
N ARG A 99 -6.43 -18.27 -11.18
CA ARG A 99 -7.72 -18.95 -11.35
C ARG A 99 -8.87 -18.04 -10.96
N GLN A 100 -9.41 -17.37 -11.97
CA GLN A 100 -10.75 -16.77 -11.98
C GLN A 100 -11.71 -17.66 -11.16
N ARG A 101 -12.19 -17.13 -10.03
CA ARG A 101 -13.30 -17.75 -9.30
C ARG A 101 -14.49 -17.75 -10.25
N VAL A 102 -14.87 -18.93 -10.72
CA VAL A 102 -16.13 -19.18 -11.42
C VAL A 102 -17.25 -18.57 -10.57
N GLY A 103 -17.95 -17.60 -11.16
CA GLY A 103 -18.88 -16.71 -10.45
C GLY A 103 -19.91 -17.48 -9.65
N ARG A 104 -19.88 -17.32 -8.32
CA ARG A 104 -21.10 -17.50 -7.54
C ARG A 104 -21.92 -16.23 -7.72
N PRO A 105 -23.22 -16.31 -8.08
CA PRO A 105 -24.03 -15.12 -8.24
C PRO A 105 -24.07 -14.36 -6.92
N LEU A 106 -23.79 -13.05 -6.97
CA LEU A 106 -24.02 -12.15 -5.85
C LEU A 106 -25.52 -12.22 -5.51
N ARG A 107 -25.86 -12.79 -4.36
CA ARG A 107 -27.18 -12.59 -3.76
C ARG A 107 -27.16 -11.23 -3.08
N VAL A 108 -27.66 -10.23 -3.78
CA VAL A 108 -28.14 -9.00 -3.13
C VAL A 108 -29.45 -9.39 -2.45
N LEU A 109 -29.52 -9.24 -1.13
CA LEU A 109 -30.76 -9.36 -0.35
C LEU A 109 -31.57 -8.08 -0.48
#